data_AF-E8WZB9-F1
#
_entry.id   AF-E8WZB9-F1
#
_cell.length_a   1.000
_cell.length_b   1.000
_cell.length_c   1.000
_cell.angle_alpha   90.00
_cell.angle_beta   90.00
_cell.angle_gamma   90.00
#
_symmetry.space_group_name_H-M   'P 1'
#
loop_
_entity.id
_entity.type
_entity.pdbx_description
1 polymer ?
#
loop_
_entity_poly.entity_id
_entity_poly.type
_entity_poly.pdbx_seq_one_letter_code
_entity_poly.pdbx_strand_id
1 'polypeptide(L)'
;MRKLLILLTIILVAFVVINRQRVFLLDPIARVERDGVKVDHAKAMINYSNDVLLMDGSGGKSRVYLVQHWDKEPVAPSVLKCLSGMACLTDDDRATGTPISIGARGNRAPFAGVTMTNRKIEFLDENGALIEVTLR
;
A
#
# COMPACT_ATOMS: atom_id res chain seq x y z
N MET A 1 -10.49 -24.42 27.54
CA MET A 1 -10.05 -24.22 26.13
C MET A 1 -10.87 -23.16 25.41
N ARG A 2 -12.16 -23.37 25.07
CA ARG A 2 -12.97 -22.39 24.30
C ARG A 2 -13.00 -20.97 24.89
N LYS A 3 -13.26 -20.83 26.20
CA LYS A 3 -13.30 -19.52 26.87
C LYS A 3 -11.95 -18.78 26.80
N LEU A 4 -10.85 -19.53 26.85
CA LEU A 4 -9.48 -18.98 26.81
C LEU A 4 -9.10 -18.57 25.38
N LEU A 5 -9.49 -19.35 24.37
CA LEU A 5 -9.35 -18.98 22.97
C LEU A 5 -10.17 -17.71 22.63
N ILE A 6 -11.42 -17.65 23.07
CA ILE A 6 -12.27 -16.45 22.87
C ILE A 6 -11.63 -15.22 23.52
N LEU A 7 -11.13 -15.35 24.75
CA LEU A 7 -10.47 -14.24 25.45
C LEU A 7 -9.21 -13.76 24.70
N LEU A 8 -8.39 -14.69 24.21
CA LEU A 8 -7.21 -14.38 23.39
C LEU A 8 -7.60 -13.65 22.10
N THR A 9 -8.65 -14.09 21.41
CA THR A 9 -9.14 -13.42 20.20
C THR A 9 -9.63 -12.01 20.50
N ILE A 10 -10.39 -11.79 21.58
CA ILE A 10 -10.87 -10.46 21.97
C ILE A 10 -9.69 -9.54 22.30
N ILE A 11 -8.71 -10.02 23.06
CA ILE A 11 -7.50 -9.25 23.40
C ILE A 11 -6.73 -8.89 22.13
N LEU A 12 -6.59 -9.81 21.18
CA LEU A 12 -5.92 -9.56 19.91
C LEU A 12 -6.65 -8.47 19.10
N VAL A 13 -7.97 -8.55 18.97
CA VAL A 13 -8.76 -7.52 18.28
C VAL A 13 -8.62 -6.17 18.99
N ALA A 14 -8.73 -6.13 20.31
CA ALA A 14 -8.55 -4.90 21.08
C ALA A 14 -7.15 -4.29 20.88
N PHE A 15 -6.10 -5.13 20.86
CA PHE A 15 -4.74 -4.68 20.63
C PHE A 15 -4.57 -4.07 19.22
N VAL A 16 -5.13 -4.69 18.19
CA VAL A 16 -5.09 -4.16 16.81
C VAL A 16 -5.83 -2.82 16.72
N VAL A 17 -7.00 -2.72 17.35
CA VAL A 17 -7.81 -1.49 17.34
C VAL A 17 -7.12 -0.36 18.13
N ILE A 18 -6.57 -0.65 19.31
CA ILE A 18 -5.93 0.35 20.18
C ILE A 18 -4.62 0.86 19.58
N ASN A 19 -3.77 -0.05 19.06
CA ASN A 19 -2.50 0.34 18.44
C ASN A 19 -2.69 0.87 17.01
N ARG A 20 -3.93 0.91 16.51
CA ARG A 20 -4.31 1.41 15.17
C ARG A 20 -3.45 0.86 14.03
N GLN A 21 -2.95 -0.37 14.19
CA GLN A 21 -2.09 -1.00 13.20
C GLN A 21 -2.91 -1.29 11.94
N ARG A 22 -2.42 -0.83 10.79
CA ARG A 22 -3.06 -1.09 9.50
C ARG A 22 -2.57 -2.42 8.94
N VAL A 23 -3.50 -3.36 8.81
CA VAL A 23 -3.27 -4.64 8.15
C VAL A 23 -3.67 -4.50 6.68
N PHE A 24 -2.70 -4.70 5.81
CA PHE A 24 -2.89 -4.80 4.37
C PHE A 24 -3.04 -6.27 3.98
N LEU A 25 -4.04 -6.58 3.19
CA LEU A 25 -4.30 -7.92 2.67
C LEU A 25 -4.08 -7.93 1.16
N LEU A 26 -3.49 -9.01 0.65
CA LEU A 26 -3.32 -9.20 -0.79
C LEU A 26 -4.66 -9.16 -1.51
N ASP A 27 -4.76 -8.35 -2.56
CA ASP A 27 -5.79 -8.47 -3.59
C ASP A 27 -5.25 -9.37 -4.72
N PRO A 28 -5.72 -10.62 -4.85
CA PRO A 28 -5.20 -11.57 -5.84
C PRO A 28 -5.67 -11.28 -7.27
N ILE A 29 -6.66 -10.41 -7.44
CA ILE A 29 -7.26 -10.08 -8.75
C ILE A 29 -6.95 -8.65 -9.19
N ALA A 30 -6.25 -7.89 -8.36
CA ALA A 30 -5.73 -6.59 -8.72
C ALA A 30 -4.82 -6.67 -9.96
N ARG A 31 -4.88 -5.61 -10.77
CA ARG A 31 -4.02 -5.42 -11.93
C ARG A 31 -3.14 -4.21 -11.70
N VAL A 32 -1.86 -4.37 -12.01
CA VAL A 32 -0.87 -3.30 -11.91
C VAL A 32 -0.26 -3.10 -13.28
N GLU A 33 -0.25 -1.86 -13.74
CA GLU A 33 0.34 -1.44 -14.99
C GLU A 33 1.34 -0.31 -14.74
N ARG A 34 2.44 -0.29 -15.49
CA ARG A 34 3.43 0.79 -15.55
C ARG A 34 3.49 1.30 -16.99
N ASP A 35 3.16 2.57 -17.20
CA ASP A 35 3.00 3.18 -18.53
C ASP A 35 2.09 2.35 -19.47
N GLY A 36 1.00 1.81 -18.92
CA GLY A 36 0.03 0.97 -19.65
C GLY A 36 0.52 -0.46 -19.93
N VAL A 37 1.68 -0.87 -19.40
CA VAL A 37 2.21 -2.23 -19.52
C VAL A 37 2.01 -2.98 -18.22
N LYS A 38 1.36 -4.15 -18.29
CA LYS A 38 1.12 -5.01 -17.12
C LYS A 38 2.43 -5.42 -16.45
N VAL A 39 2.47 -5.34 -15.11
CA VAL A 39 3.60 -5.75 -14.27
C VAL A 39 3.26 -7.06 -13.56
N ASP A 40 3.71 -8.19 -14.09
CA ASP A 40 3.32 -9.52 -13.61
C ASP A 40 3.84 -9.89 -12.20
N HIS A 41 4.87 -9.22 -11.71
CA HIS A 41 5.46 -9.47 -10.39
C HIS A 41 5.04 -8.45 -9.33
N ALA A 42 4.07 -7.60 -9.65
CA ALA A 42 3.52 -6.64 -8.74
C ALA A 42 2.33 -7.21 -7.96
N LYS A 43 2.28 -6.88 -6.67
CA LYS A 43 1.20 -7.26 -5.75
C LYS A 43 0.59 -6.00 -5.17
N ALA A 44 -0.71 -5.81 -5.40
CA ALA A 44 -1.46 -4.79 -4.70
C ALA A 44 -2.08 -5.39 -3.43
N MET A 45 -1.99 -4.65 -2.34
CA MET A 45 -2.61 -5.00 -1.07
C MET A 45 -3.45 -3.82 -0.59
N ILE A 46 -4.59 -4.12 0.02
CA ILE A 46 -5.56 -3.12 0.46
C ILE A 46 -5.84 -3.28 1.95
N ASN A 47 -6.30 -2.21 2.58
CA ASN A 47 -6.77 -2.25 3.96
C ASN A 47 -8.21 -1.71 4.09
N TYR A 48 -8.73 -1.73 5.31
CA TYR A 48 -10.08 -1.25 5.62
C TYR A 48 -10.27 0.27 5.43
N SER A 49 -9.19 1.04 5.39
CA SER A 49 -9.18 2.50 5.18
C SER A 49 -9.08 2.88 3.69
N ASN A 50 -9.15 1.90 2.79
CA ASN A 50 -8.91 2.06 1.34
C ASN A 50 -7.51 2.59 1.01
N ASP A 51 -6.50 2.34 1.85
CA ASP A 51 -5.11 2.55 1.44
C ASP A 51 -4.66 1.42 0.51
N VAL A 52 -3.66 1.72 -0.30
CA VAL A 52 -3.06 0.73 -1.20
C VAL A 52 -1.57 0.63 -0.97
N LEU A 53 -1.12 -0.60 -0.73
CA LEU A 53 0.29 -0.98 -0.68
C LEU A 53 0.61 -1.77 -1.94
N LEU A 54 1.50 -1.24 -2.76
CA LEU A 54 2.01 -1.87 -3.96
C LEU A 54 3.41 -2.42 -3.69
N MET A 55 3.62 -3.71 -3.91
CA MET A 55 4.94 -4.35 -3.87
C MET A 55 5.29 -4.82 -5.27
N ASP A 56 6.31 -4.21 -5.88
CA ASP A 56 6.81 -4.58 -7.20
C ASP A 56 8.17 -5.29 -7.06
N GLY A 57 8.19 -6.60 -7.36
CA GLY A 57 9.42 -7.41 -7.35
C GLY A 57 10.21 -7.38 -8.66
N SER A 58 9.83 -6.57 -9.65
CA SER A 58 10.50 -6.53 -10.96
C SER A 58 11.90 -5.91 -10.90
N GLY A 59 12.79 -6.33 -11.82
CA GLY A 59 14.09 -5.69 -12.02
C GLY A 59 15.12 -5.92 -10.90
N GLY A 60 14.96 -6.94 -10.06
CA GLY A 60 15.95 -7.33 -9.04
C GLY A 60 15.97 -6.44 -7.79
N LYS A 61 15.12 -5.41 -7.70
CA LYS A 61 14.90 -4.58 -6.52
C LYS A 61 13.42 -4.60 -6.16
N SER A 62 13.09 -5.03 -4.94
CA SER A 62 11.71 -4.94 -4.44
C SER A 62 11.38 -3.48 -4.15
N ARG A 63 10.51 -2.88 -4.97
CA ARG A 63 9.97 -1.54 -4.71
C ARG A 63 8.68 -1.68 -3.92
N VAL A 64 8.50 -0.79 -2.95
CA VAL A 64 7.32 -0.77 -2.10
C VAL A 64 6.78 0.65 -2.09
N TYR A 65 5.52 0.78 -2.46
CA TYR A 65 4.82 2.04 -2.51
C TYR A 65 3.57 1.93 -1.64
N LEU A 66 3.37 2.91 -0.78
CA LEU A 66 2.17 3.07 0.02
C LEU A 66 1.49 4.36 -0.44
N VAL A 67 0.23 4.26 -0.82
CA VAL A 67 -0.62 5.42 -1.11
C VAL A 67 -1.77 5.37 -0.12
N GLN A 68 -1.83 6.37 0.76
CA GLN A 68 -2.89 6.44 1.76
C GLN A 68 -4.06 7.28 1.27
N HIS A 69 -5.27 6.92 1.67
CA HIS A 69 -6.47 7.61 1.17
C HIS A 69 -6.58 9.08 1.63
N TRP A 70 -6.00 9.40 2.78
CA TRP A 70 -6.17 10.70 3.45
C TRP A 70 -5.27 11.80 2.90
N ASP A 71 -4.02 11.50 2.57
CA ASP A 71 -3.04 12.44 1.99
C ASP A 71 -2.90 12.27 0.47
N LYS A 72 -3.23 11.08 -0.05
CA LYS A 72 -2.99 10.68 -1.44
C LYS A 72 -1.54 10.90 -1.84
N GLU A 73 -0.63 10.75 -0.88
CA GLU A 73 0.80 10.93 -1.06
C GLU A 73 1.46 9.56 -1.23
N PRO A 74 2.12 9.28 -2.39
CA PRO A 74 2.87 8.06 -2.58
C PRO A 74 4.18 8.11 -1.78
N VAL A 75 4.32 7.21 -0.82
CA VAL A 75 5.50 7.11 0.05
C VAL A 75 6.10 5.70 0.02
N ALA A 76 7.38 5.57 0.32
CA ALA A 76 7.97 4.31 0.71
C ALA A 76 7.83 4.15 2.24
N PRO A 77 7.14 3.10 2.74
CA PRO A 77 6.87 2.97 4.17
C PRO A 77 8.16 2.76 4.97
N SER A 78 8.30 3.48 6.10
CA SER A 78 9.47 3.37 6.99
C SER A 78 9.58 1.99 7.65
N VAL A 79 8.43 1.41 8.00
CA VAL A 79 8.32 0.11 8.65
C VAL A 79 7.24 -0.70 7.96
N LEU A 80 7.61 -1.89 7.49
CA LEU A 80 6.67 -2.84 6.90
C LEU A 80 7.03 -4.25 7.35
N LYS A 81 6.10 -4.91 8.03
CA LYS A 81 6.24 -6.32 8.45
C LYS A 81 5.27 -7.17 7.64
N CYS A 82 5.79 -8.04 6.78
CA CYS A 82 4.95 -8.86 5.91
C CYS A 82 4.96 -10.33 6.31
N LEU A 83 3.77 -10.92 6.35
CA LEU A 83 3.58 -12.35 6.25
C LEU A 83 3.62 -12.74 4.76
N SER A 84 4.56 -13.62 4.41
CA SER A 84 4.91 -13.93 3.02
C SER A 84 3.70 -14.12 2.12
N GLY A 85 3.53 -13.20 1.17
CA GLY A 85 2.53 -13.29 0.11
C GLY A 85 1.07 -13.16 0.55
N MET A 86 0.77 -12.80 1.79
CA MET A 86 -0.62 -12.74 2.28
C MET A 86 -1.01 -11.39 2.85
N ALA A 87 -0.19 -10.86 3.76
CA ALA A 87 -0.54 -9.66 4.50
C ALA A 87 0.71 -8.87 4.91
N CYS A 88 0.56 -7.56 5.04
CA CYS A 88 1.59 -6.69 5.58
C CYS A 88 1.01 -5.77 6.66
N LEU A 89 1.87 -5.35 7.59
CA LEU A 89 1.52 -4.51 8.73
C LEU A 89 2.45 -3.30 8.78
N THR A 90 1.86 -2.12 8.93
CA THR A 90 2.59 -0.85 9.15
C THR A 90 2.59 -0.48 10.63
N ASP A 91 3.46 0.46 10.98
CA ASP A 91 3.73 0.93 12.34
C ASP A 91 2.60 1.78 12.95
N ASP A 92 1.86 2.54 12.14
CA ASP A 92 0.90 3.54 12.64
C ASP A 92 -0.39 3.67 11.78
N ASP A 93 -1.37 4.40 12.33
CA ASP A 93 -2.62 4.82 11.70
C ASP A 93 -2.35 5.74 10.50
N ARG A 94 -1.30 6.55 10.57
CA ARG A 94 -0.75 7.27 9.41
C ARG A 94 0.67 6.79 9.24
N ALA A 95 0.80 5.71 8.48
CA ALA A 95 2.09 5.10 8.23
C ALA A 95 3.04 6.16 7.67
N THR A 96 4.15 6.35 8.39
CA THR A 96 5.17 7.29 7.95
C THR A 96 5.97 6.67 6.81
N GLY A 97 6.45 7.52 5.90
CA GLY A 97 7.29 7.07 4.82
C GLY A 97 8.11 8.20 4.23
N THR A 98 9.10 7.83 3.44
CA THR A 98 9.81 8.78 2.60
C THR A 98 8.98 9.04 1.34
N PRO A 99 8.62 10.30 1.05
CA PRO A 99 7.92 10.64 -0.18
C PRO A 99 8.70 10.13 -1.39
N ILE A 100 7.99 9.53 -2.34
CA ILE A 100 8.61 9.10 -3.59
C ILE A 100 8.90 10.37 -4.40
N SER A 101 10.17 10.73 -4.52
CA SER A 101 10.57 11.89 -5.31
C SER A 101 10.23 11.65 -6.78
N ILE A 102 9.22 12.36 -7.31
CA ILE A 102 8.88 12.34 -8.73
C ILE A 102 10.07 12.93 -9.48
N GLY A 103 10.84 12.10 -10.18
CA GLY A 103 12.08 12.53 -10.82
C GLY A 103 11.87 13.72 -11.74
N ALA A 104 12.40 14.90 -11.37
CA ALA A 104 12.74 16.12 -12.12
C ALA A 104 11.87 16.58 -13.33
N ARG A 105 10.68 16.02 -13.58
CA ARG A 105 9.77 16.41 -14.67
C ARG A 105 8.59 17.19 -14.12
N GLY A 106 8.87 18.44 -13.80
CA GLY A 106 7.89 19.51 -13.90
C GLY A 106 7.37 20.03 -12.55
N ASN A 107 7.28 21.36 -12.49
CA ASN A 107 6.76 22.21 -11.41
C ASN A 107 5.27 21.98 -11.07
N ARG A 108 4.81 20.73 -10.96
CA ARG A 108 3.52 20.41 -10.38
C ARG A 108 3.73 20.21 -8.88
N ALA A 109 2.83 20.78 -8.08
CA ALA A 109 2.79 20.56 -6.63
C ALA A 109 3.05 19.08 -6.33
N PRO A 110 3.77 18.74 -5.24
CA PRO A 110 4.52 17.48 -5.16
C PRO A 110 3.70 16.19 -5.32
N PHE A 111 2.37 16.24 -5.28
CA PHE A 111 1.45 15.10 -5.45
C PHE A 111 0.27 15.39 -6.39
N ALA A 112 0.35 16.44 -7.21
CA ALA A 112 -0.69 16.83 -8.16
C ALA A 112 -0.73 15.84 -9.35
N GLY A 113 -1.45 14.75 -9.16
CA GLY A 113 -1.60 13.69 -10.15
C GLY A 113 -2.06 12.35 -9.58
N VAL A 114 -2.20 12.23 -8.26
CA VAL A 114 -2.69 10.98 -7.65
C VAL A 114 -4.21 10.89 -7.74
N THR A 115 -4.69 10.00 -8.60
CA THR A 115 -6.11 9.63 -8.64
C THR A 115 -6.29 8.44 -7.71
N MET A 116 -7.17 8.53 -6.73
CA MET A 116 -7.48 7.41 -5.85
C MET A 116 -8.99 7.28 -5.67
N THR A 117 -9.52 6.15 -6.13
CA THR A 117 -10.92 5.76 -5.99
C THR A 117 -10.98 4.39 -5.29
N ASN A 118 -12.19 3.91 -5.01
CA ASN A 118 -12.40 2.57 -4.46
C ASN A 118 -11.99 1.42 -5.39
N ARG A 119 -11.69 1.69 -6.67
CA ARG A 119 -11.35 0.66 -7.68
C ARG A 119 -10.09 0.95 -8.48
N LYS A 120 -9.59 2.18 -8.44
CA LYS A 120 -8.50 2.63 -9.30
C LYS A 120 -7.60 3.61 -8.55
N ILE A 121 -6.30 3.37 -8.64
CA ILE A 121 -5.26 4.22 -8.07
C ILE A 121 -4.24 4.49 -9.17
N GLU A 122 -3.92 5.75 -9.37
CA GLU A 122 -2.94 6.21 -10.36
C GLU A 122 -1.94 7.11 -9.66
N PHE A 123 -0.65 6.88 -9.86
CA PHE A 123 0.40 7.77 -9.35
C PHE A 123 1.67 7.64 -10.20
N LEU A 124 2.60 8.58 -10.04
CA LEU A 124 3.91 8.52 -10.72
C LEU A 124 4.95 7.86 -9.80
N ASP A 125 5.78 6.96 -10.34
CA ASP A 125 6.90 6.38 -9.61
C ASP A 125 8.13 7.32 -9.55
N GLU A 126 9.21 6.87 -8.91
CA GLU A 126 10.43 7.70 -8.78
C GLU A 126 11.07 8.10 -10.13
N ASN A 127 10.77 7.36 -11.21
CA ASN A 127 11.27 7.62 -12.56
C ASN A 127 10.28 8.45 -13.39
N GLY A 128 9.11 8.80 -12.82
CA GLY A 128 8.04 9.51 -13.49
C GLY A 128 7.16 8.62 -14.38
N ALA A 129 7.25 7.29 -14.26
CA ALA A 129 6.37 6.36 -14.96
C ALA A 129 4.99 6.34 -14.28
N LEU A 130 3.91 6.27 -15.08
CA LEU A 130 2.56 6.19 -14.56
C LEU A 130 2.28 4.77 -14.08
N ILE A 131 2.05 4.62 -12.79
CA ILE A 131 1.59 3.39 -12.16
C ILE A 131 0.08 3.45 -12.05
N GLU A 132 -0.59 2.47 -12.63
CA GLU A 132 -2.03 2.26 -12.51
C GLU A 132 -2.30 0.95 -11.75
N VAL A 133 -3.05 1.04 -10.66
CA VAL A 133 -3.53 -0.10 -9.88
C VAL A 133 -5.04 -0.17 -9.99
N THR A 134 -5.57 -1.24 -10.57
CA THR A 134 -7.00 -1.52 -10.64
C THR A 134 -7.34 -2.62 -9.63
N LEU A 135 -8.21 -2.30 -8.67
CA LEU A 135 -8.74 -3.20 -7.65
C LEU A 135 -10.08 -3.80 -8.11
N ARG A 136 -10.46 -4.98 -7.61
CA ARG A 136 -11.73 -5.63 -7.97
C ARG A 136 -12.53 -6.18 -6.80
#